data_AF-A0A941HH97-F1
#
_entry.id   AF-A0A941HH97-F1
#
_cell.length_a   1.000
_cell.length_b   1.000
_cell.length_c   1.000
_cell.angle_alpha   90.00
_cell.angle_beta   90.00
_cell.angle_gamma   90.00
#
_symmetry.space_group_name_H-M   'P 1'
#
loop_
_entity.id
_entity.type
_entity.pdbx_description
1 polymer ?
#
loop_
_entity_poly.entity_id
_entity_poly.type
_entity_poly.pdbx_seq_one_letter_code
_entity_poly.pdbx_strand_id
1 'polypeptide(L)'
;MKNSNSRVIGYNVFILGFLFLVIACKDSPPKEKTNIIEPEEIVKFNDIHWNVKAMYPDGKSLDIKAFDEEEKSYDIMAVQDSDQDVLLDVKAIAADGKKLPVKILMTNEQFAPVSVISNEGNEYSLKAITEEGERLDVKGIRRFGNIVIIKAITEEGKYIKVKSIAPDGRQNDVKGIKVNTGEREMTLKGVGVHAHVKAMHPTANEDKFRMFKKSKKNKKRKYKTDFKRVIWNIKAVTADGKNLDVKAFDAEGNIFDVKATQDSKQHSFLNIKAFVEGFEIPVKIMDSSDEYAPIKAIGKGGAIYKIKALTDDNVKLDIKGVSRSGNIINVKAINENGEFYSVKAFGPDGKHNEVKGIKIFDRKVEMKVQGQPVYAHLKAIHQ
;
A
#
# COMPACT_ATOMS: atom_id res chain seq x y z
N MET A 1 -0.95 87.51 4.00
CA MET A 1 0.09 88.41 3.46
C MET A 1 1.45 87.74 3.69
N LYS A 2 2.21 87.51 2.59
CA LYS A 2 3.68 87.47 2.42
C LYS A 2 4.53 86.77 3.53
N ASN A 3 5.43 85.83 3.25
CA ASN A 3 6.32 85.68 2.11
C ASN A 3 6.89 84.24 1.98
N SER A 4 7.26 83.94 0.75
CA SER A 4 7.90 82.74 0.18
C SER A 4 9.44 82.76 0.21
N ASN A 5 10.04 81.59 -0.09
CA ASN A 5 11.34 81.36 -0.76
C ASN A 5 12.63 81.60 0.06
N SER A 6 13.76 80.89 -0.07
CA SER A 6 14.23 79.77 -0.93
C SER A 6 15.71 79.45 -0.61
N ARG A 7 16.13 78.17 -0.76
CA ARG A 7 17.45 77.57 -1.19
C ARG A 7 18.79 78.10 -0.58
N VAL A 8 19.82 77.27 -0.35
CA VAL A 8 20.88 76.79 -1.29
C VAL A 8 21.78 75.78 -0.52
N ILE A 9 21.95 74.50 -0.93
CA ILE A 9 23.16 73.82 -1.54
C ILE A 9 24.49 74.20 -0.85
N GLY A 10 25.43 73.36 -0.38
CA GLY A 10 25.79 71.94 -0.52
C GLY A 10 27.33 71.89 -0.42
N TYR A 11 27.96 70.90 0.24
CA TYR A 11 29.38 70.53 -0.02
C TYR A 11 29.70 69.14 0.54
N ASN A 12 30.64 68.50 -0.16
CA ASN A 12 30.96 67.09 -0.25
C ASN A 12 32.25 66.76 0.56
N VAL A 13 32.50 65.46 0.77
CA VAL A 13 33.83 64.79 0.85
C VAL A 13 34.53 64.67 2.23
N PHE A 14 34.61 63.40 2.69
CA PHE A 14 35.76 62.63 3.21
C PHE A 14 36.82 63.29 4.11
N ILE A 15 37.15 62.58 5.22
CA ILE A 15 38.49 62.25 5.78
C ILE A 15 38.22 61.32 7.00
N LEU A 16 38.31 59.98 6.85
CA LEU A 16 39.42 59.11 7.34
C LEU A 16 40.21 59.71 8.52
N GLY A 17 40.16 59.22 9.76
CA GLY A 17 40.55 57.88 10.21
C GLY A 17 41.56 57.99 11.38
N PHE A 18 41.68 56.90 12.17
CA PHE A 18 42.66 56.64 13.26
C PHE A 18 42.40 57.34 14.61
N LEU A 19 42.53 56.75 15.81
CA LEU A 19 42.92 55.43 16.33
C LEU A 19 42.50 55.45 17.84
N PHE A 20 41.89 54.45 18.48
CA PHE A 20 42.60 53.41 19.26
C PHE A 20 41.63 52.40 19.92
N LEU A 21 42.06 51.14 19.81
CA LEU A 21 41.77 49.87 20.51
C LEU A 21 41.11 49.89 21.91
N VAL A 22 40.14 48.97 22.08
CA VAL A 22 40.07 48.08 23.26
C VAL A 22 39.73 46.66 22.80
N ILE A 23 40.50 45.70 23.31
CA ILE A 23 40.45 44.25 23.12
C ILE A 23 39.32 43.65 23.98
N ALA A 24 38.54 42.73 23.40
CA ALA A 24 37.92 41.63 24.16
C ALA A 24 37.70 40.42 23.24
N CYS A 25 38.40 39.33 23.54
CA CYS A 25 38.22 38.02 22.93
C CYS A 25 36.80 37.48 23.13
N LYS A 26 36.24 36.86 22.09
CA LYS A 26 35.45 35.64 22.20
C LYS A 26 35.52 34.89 20.87
N ASP A 27 36.35 33.84 20.87
CA ASP A 27 36.38 32.82 19.84
C ASP A 27 34.96 32.27 19.63
N SER A 28 34.42 32.48 18.44
CA SER A 28 33.23 31.77 17.96
C SER A 28 33.73 30.66 17.05
N PRO A 29 33.30 29.39 17.24
CA PRO A 29 33.73 28.31 16.37
C PRO A 29 33.27 28.55 14.93
N PRO A 30 34.00 28.06 13.92
CA PRO A 30 33.59 28.20 12.54
C PRO A 30 32.25 27.49 12.34
N LYS A 31 31.31 28.16 11.68
CA LYS A 31 30.05 27.58 11.23
C LYS A 31 30.35 26.24 10.54
N GLU A 32 29.90 25.15 11.16
CA GLU A 32 29.85 23.86 10.49
C GLU A 32 29.11 24.05 9.17
N LYS A 33 29.78 23.65 8.09
CA LYS A 33 29.16 23.55 6.78
C LYS A 33 27.99 22.59 6.93
N THR A 34 26.78 23.11 6.80
CA THR A 34 25.60 22.30 6.58
C THR A 34 25.89 21.45 5.34
N ASN A 35 26.14 20.16 5.54
CA ASN A 35 26.10 19.20 4.44
C ASN A 35 24.68 19.24 3.91
N ILE A 36 24.49 19.98 2.82
CA ILE A 36 23.32 19.86 1.98
C ILE A 36 23.43 18.46 1.39
N ILE A 37 22.73 17.50 2.00
CA ILE A 37 22.54 16.20 1.39
C ILE A 37 21.74 16.49 0.12
N GLU A 38 22.41 16.43 -1.02
CA GLU A 38 21.76 16.42 -2.31
C GLU A 38 20.67 15.33 -2.27
N PRO A 39 19.44 15.61 -2.75
CA PRO A 39 18.38 14.61 -2.72
C PRO A 39 18.90 13.38 -3.45
N GLU A 40 18.95 12.24 -2.74
CA GLU A 40 19.33 10.94 -3.31
C GLU A 40 18.66 10.79 -4.68
N GLU A 41 19.48 10.64 -5.73
CA GLU A 41 18.97 10.31 -7.05
C GLU A 41 18.04 9.10 -6.90
N ILE A 42 16.76 9.27 -7.22
CA ILE A 42 15.81 8.17 -7.27
C ILE A 42 16.38 7.18 -8.27
N VAL A 43 16.92 6.06 -7.78
CA VAL A 43 17.44 4.98 -8.62
C VAL A 43 16.33 4.59 -9.59
N LYS A 44 16.52 4.91 -10.87
CA LYS A 44 15.56 4.57 -11.92
C LYS A 44 15.56 3.06 -12.07
N PHE A 45 14.51 2.42 -11.57
CA PHE A 45 14.26 1.00 -11.79
C PHE A 45 13.58 0.82 -13.14
N ASN A 46 14.16 -0.01 -14.01
CA ASN A 46 13.51 -0.38 -15.27
C ASN A 46 12.38 -1.36 -14.98
N ASP A 47 11.18 -1.07 -15.48
CA ASP A 47 10.04 -1.95 -15.26
C ASP A 47 10.31 -3.37 -15.76
N ILE A 48 10.06 -4.35 -14.90
CA ILE A 48 9.98 -5.76 -15.27
C ILE A 48 8.50 -6.10 -15.43
N HIS A 49 8.11 -6.54 -16.63
CA HIS A 49 6.74 -6.92 -16.92
C HIS A 49 6.54 -8.43 -16.76
N TRP A 50 5.59 -8.79 -15.91
CA TRP A 50 5.19 -10.17 -15.65
C TRP A 50 3.89 -10.45 -16.41
N ASN A 51 3.92 -11.43 -17.32
CA ASN A 51 2.77 -11.80 -18.13
C ASN A 51 1.62 -12.33 -17.27
N VAL A 52 0.43 -11.73 -17.38
CA VAL A 52 -0.77 -12.25 -16.71
C VAL A 52 -1.45 -13.29 -17.59
N LYS A 53 -1.58 -14.51 -17.08
CA LYS A 53 -2.15 -15.65 -17.80
C LYS A 53 -3.16 -16.39 -16.95
N ALA A 54 -4.11 -17.06 -17.62
CA ALA A 54 -4.94 -18.08 -16.98
C ALA A 54 -4.19 -19.41 -17.03
N MET A 55 -3.95 -20.07 -15.90
CA MET A 55 -3.17 -21.30 -15.81
C MET A 55 -4.01 -22.49 -15.35
N TYR A 56 -3.98 -23.55 -16.15
CA TYR A 56 -4.51 -24.86 -15.81
C TYR A 56 -3.59 -25.61 -14.84
N PRO A 57 -4.11 -26.61 -14.10
CA PRO A 57 -3.30 -27.40 -13.18
C PRO A 57 -2.17 -28.21 -13.83
N ASP A 58 -2.30 -28.53 -15.12
CA ASP A 58 -1.31 -29.26 -15.91
C ASP A 58 -0.17 -28.37 -16.45
N GLY A 59 -0.21 -27.07 -16.16
CA GLY A 59 0.78 -26.09 -16.60
C GLY A 59 0.44 -25.39 -17.92
N LYS A 60 -0.59 -25.82 -18.66
CA LYS A 60 -1.06 -25.10 -19.84
C LYS A 60 -1.58 -23.72 -19.43
N SER A 61 -1.35 -22.73 -20.28
CA SER A 61 -1.72 -21.35 -19.99
C SER A 61 -2.40 -20.66 -21.16
N LEU A 62 -3.38 -19.81 -20.86
CA LEU A 62 -4.08 -18.95 -21.81
C LEU A 62 -3.65 -17.51 -21.61
N ASP A 63 -3.49 -16.76 -22.70
CA ASP A 63 -3.24 -15.33 -22.65
C ASP A 63 -4.46 -14.60 -22.09
N ILE A 64 -4.22 -13.59 -21.26
CA ILE A 64 -5.26 -12.67 -20.81
C ILE A 64 -5.02 -11.31 -21.45
N LYS A 65 -6.03 -10.85 -22.20
CA LYS A 65 -6.05 -9.53 -22.83
C LYS A 65 -7.32 -8.78 -22.43
N ALA A 66 -7.27 -7.46 -22.53
CA ALA A 66 -8.49 -6.64 -22.52
C ALA A 66 -8.82 -6.19 -23.94
N PHE A 67 -10.11 -5.99 -24.21
CA PHE A 67 -10.61 -5.56 -25.50
C PHE A 67 -11.49 -4.33 -25.31
N ASP A 68 -11.23 -3.27 -26.08
CA ASP A 68 -12.12 -2.11 -26.15
C ASP A 68 -13.29 -2.35 -27.12
N GLU A 69 -14.13 -1.33 -27.29
CA GLU A 69 -15.31 -1.39 -28.17
C GLU A 69 -14.96 -1.52 -29.65
N GLU A 70 -13.72 -1.18 -30.04
CA GLU A 70 -13.18 -1.32 -31.40
C GLU A 70 -12.45 -2.65 -31.60
N GLU A 71 -12.56 -3.59 -30.65
CA GLU A 71 -11.89 -4.88 -30.65
C GLU A 71 -10.36 -4.81 -30.60
N LYS A 72 -9.80 -3.64 -30.25
CA LYS A 72 -8.37 -3.48 -30.03
C LYS A 72 -7.99 -4.16 -28.72
N SER A 73 -6.97 -5.02 -28.80
CA SER A 73 -6.50 -5.78 -27.66
C SER A 73 -5.37 -5.08 -26.90
N TYR A 74 -5.34 -5.26 -25.59
CA TYR A 74 -4.31 -4.75 -24.69
C TYR A 74 -3.71 -5.88 -23.86
N ASP A 75 -2.38 -5.92 -23.76
CA ASP A 75 -1.68 -6.88 -22.92
C ASP A 75 -1.87 -6.54 -21.44
N ILE A 76 -2.13 -7.56 -20.63
CA ILE A 76 -2.27 -7.43 -19.19
C ILE A 76 -0.99 -7.91 -18.52
N MET A 77 -0.35 -7.00 -17.80
CA MET A 77 0.93 -7.22 -17.15
C MET A 77 0.85 -6.87 -15.67
N ALA A 78 1.52 -7.65 -14.83
CA ALA A 78 1.92 -7.15 -13.51
C ALA A 78 3.25 -6.41 -13.67
N VAL A 79 3.32 -5.19 -13.14
CA VAL A 79 4.44 -4.27 -13.31
C VAL A 79 5.26 -4.27 -12.04
N GLN A 80 6.50 -4.72 -12.15
CA GLN A 80 7.52 -4.59 -11.12
C GLN A 80 8.38 -3.37 -11.43
N ASP A 81 8.18 -2.32 -10.66
CA ASP A 81 8.81 -1.00 -10.79
C ASP A 81 9.90 -0.76 -9.72
N SER A 82 10.33 -1.84 -9.05
CA SER A 82 11.22 -1.82 -7.91
C SER A 82 11.85 -3.20 -7.67
N ASP A 83 12.79 -3.26 -6.72
CA ASP A 83 13.51 -4.49 -6.36
C ASP A 83 12.65 -5.55 -5.63
N GLN A 84 11.39 -5.24 -5.30
CA GLN A 84 10.43 -6.17 -4.71
C GLN A 84 9.41 -6.71 -5.73
N ASP A 85 8.94 -7.94 -5.48
CA ASP A 85 7.90 -8.62 -6.25
C ASP A 85 6.68 -9.03 -5.40
N VAL A 86 6.60 -8.53 -4.17
CA VAL A 86 5.59 -8.93 -3.17
C VAL A 86 4.19 -8.40 -3.50
N LEU A 87 4.10 -7.18 -4.03
CA LEU A 87 2.83 -6.56 -4.39
C LEU A 87 2.94 -5.68 -5.64
N LEU A 88 2.63 -6.28 -6.79
CA LEU A 88 2.76 -5.64 -8.09
C LEU A 88 1.42 -5.09 -8.57
N ASP A 89 1.47 -3.97 -9.29
CA ASP A 89 0.32 -3.41 -9.97
C ASP A 89 -0.02 -4.21 -11.23
N VAL A 90 -1.29 -4.59 -11.39
CA VAL A 90 -1.77 -5.17 -12.65
C VAL A 90 -2.35 -4.07 -13.52
N LYS A 91 -1.79 -3.94 -14.72
CA LYS A 91 -2.08 -2.87 -15.67
C LYS A 91 -2.30 -3.45 -17.06
N ALA A 92 -3.12 -2.77 -17.84
CA ALA A 92 -3.09 -2.93 -19.29
C ALA A 92 -2.00 -2.03 -19.87
N ILE A 93 -1.21 -2.57 -20.81
CA ILE A 93 -0.17 -1.84 -21.51
C ILE A 93 -0.71 -1.48 -22.90
N ALA A 94 -0.88 -0.18 -23.15
CA ALA A 94 -1.25 0.34 -24.46
C ALA A 94 -0.02 0.40 -25.38
N ALA A 95 -0.27 0.46 -26.70
CA ALA A 95 0.78 0.48 -27.72
C ALA A 95 1.74 1.70 -27.60
N ASP A 96 1.27 2.80 -27.03
CA ASP A 96 2.05 4.00 -26.72
C ASP A 96 2.84 3.91 -25.39
N GLY A 97 2.84 2.73 -24.75
CA GLY A 97 3.47 2.48 -23.45
C GLY A 97 2.66 2.93 -22.24
N LYS A 98 1.47 3.52 -22.46
CA LYS A 98 0.61 3.99 -21.36
C LYS A 98 0.06 2.81 -20.56
N LYS A 99 0.12 2.93 -19.23
CA LYS A 99 -0.36 1.92 -18.27
C LYS A 99 -1.75 2.29 -17.78
N LEU A 100 -2.76 1.51 -18.14
CA LEU A 100 -4.13 1.69 -17.67
C LEU A 100 -4.45 0.77 -16.47
N PRO A 101 -5.21 1.24 -15.47
CA PRO A 101 -5.50 0.45 -14.28
C PRO A 101 -6.47 -0.69 -14.57
N VAL A 102 -6.14 -1.89 -14.09
CA VAL A 102 -7.10 -3.01 -13.98
C VAL A 102 -7.76 -2.98 -12.61
N LYS A 103 -9.09 -3.13 -12.58
CA LYS A 103 -9.92 -3.09 -11.37
C LYS A 103 -11.01 -4.15 -11.41
N ILE A 104 -11.45 -4.56 -10.23
CA ILE A 104 -12.72 -5.29 -10.08
C ILE A 104 -13.82 -4.25 -9.90
N LEU A 105 -14.88 -4.29 -10.70
CA LEU A 105 -15.92 -3.27 -10.65
C LEU A 105 -17.09 -3.69 -9.75
N MET A 106 -17.86 -2.70 -9.34
CA MET A 106 -19.11 -2.89 -8.61
C MET A 106 -20.13 -3.58 -9.52
N THR A 107 -20.85 -4.55 -8.97
CA THR A 107 -21.94 -5.22 -9.68
C THR A 107 -23.02 -5.70 -8.71
N ASN A 108 -24.19 -6.00 -9.26
CA ASN A 108 -25.28 -6.73 -8.62
C ASN A 108 -25.40 -8.18 -9.12
N GLU A 109 -24.46 -8.62 -9.98
CA GLU A 109 -24.35 -9.98 -10.49
C GLU A 109 -23.58 -10.91 -9.53
N GLN A 110 -23.65 -12.21 -9.81
CA GLN A 110 -22.98 -13.21 -9.00
C GLN A 110 -21.45 -13.01 -8.96
N PHE A 111 -20.85 -12.71 -10.11
CA PHE A 111 -19.41 -12.51 -10.26
C PHE A 111 -19.12 -11.08 -10.71
N ALA A 112 -18.08 -10.48 -10.14
CA ALA A 112 -17.72 -9.11 -10.42
C ALA A 112 -16.86 -9.02 -11.70
N PRO A 113 -17.15 -8.08 -12.61
CA PRO A 113 -16.31 -7.87 -13.78
C PRO A 113 -14.92 -7.41 -13.37
N VAL A 114 -13.91 -7.92 -14.07
CA VAL A 114 -12.54 -7.43 -13.99
C VAL A 114 -12.26 -6.73 -15.31
N SER A 115 -11.97 -5.43 -15.23
CA SER A 115 -11.87 -4.58 -16.41
C SER A 115 -10.71 -3.60 -16.28
N VAL A 116 -10.19 -3.19 -17.43
CA VAL A 116 -9.40 -1.97 -17.56
C VAL A 116 -10.36 -0.78 -17.48
N ILE A 117 -9.94 0.30 -16.84
CA ILE A 117 -10.66 1.58 -16.89
C ILE A 117 -9.80 2.57 -17.68
N SER A 118 -10.33 3.08 -18.79
CA SER A 118 -9.66 4.08 -19.62
C SER A 118 -9.55 5.43 -18.89
N ASN A 119 -8.87 6.40 -19.49
CA ASN A 119 -8.76 7.74 -18.90
C ASN A 119 -10.10 8.49 -18.90
N GLU A 120 -10.96 8.15 -19.85
CA GLU A 120 -12.30 8.68 -20.09
C GLU A 120 -13.36 7.96 -19.25
N GLY A 121 -13.00 6.82 -18.65
CA GLY A 121 -13.89 6.01 -17.83
C GLY A 121 -14.54 4.84 -18.57
N ASN A 122 -14.10 4.53 -19.79
CA ASN A 122 -14.58 3.37 -20.53
C ASN A 122 -14.05 2.07 -19.92
N GLU A 123 -14.83 1.00 -20.00
CA GLU A 123 -14.53 -0.29 -19.36
C GLU A 123 -14.14 -1.33 -20.41
N TYR A 124 -12.93 -1.87 -20.35
CA TYR A 124 -12.47 -2.91 -21.27
C TYR A 124 -12.39 -4.24 -20.53
N SER A 125 -13.26 -5.19 -20.91
CA SER A 125 -13.37 -6.47 -20.21
C SER A 125 -12.14 -7.34 -20.44
N LEU A 126 -11.63 -7.95 -19.37
CA LEU A 126 -10.57 -8.95 -19.48
C LEU A 126 -11.12 -10.29 -19.94
N LYS A 127 -10.44 -10.90 -20.90
CA LYS A 127 -10.75 -12.23 -21.45
C LYS A 127 -9.50 -13.09 -21.49
N ALA A 128 -9.66 -14.37 -21.14
CA ALA A 128 -8.63 -15.38 -21.40
C ALA A 128 -8.90 -16.02 -22.77
N ILE A 129 -7.87 -16.18 -23.59
CA ILE A 129 -8.00 -16.58 -25.00
C ILE A 129 -7.51 -18.02 -25.16
N THR A 130 -8.37 -18.91 -25.68
CA THR A 130 -8.00 -20.30 -25.97
C THR A 130 -7.16 -20.41 -27.25
N GLU A 131 -6.59 -21.58 -27.51
CA GLU A 131 -5.83 -21.85 -28.74
C GLU A 131 -6.72 -21.69 -29.99
N GLU A 132 -8.01 -21.99 -29.86
CA GLU A 132 -9.03 -21.83 -30.89
C GLU A 132 -9.58 -20.39 -31.00
N GLY A 133 -9.12 -19.47 -30.15
CA GLY A 133 -9.55 -18.07 -30.14
C GLY A 133 -10.83 -17.78 -29.34
N GLU A 134 -11.37 -18.76 -28.61
CA GLU A 134 -12.51 -18.55 -27.70
C GLU A 134 -12.12 -17.60 -26.56
N ARG A 135 -13.04 -16.73 -26.14
CA ARG A 135 -12.81 -15.71 -25.12
C ARG A 135 -13.54 -16.01 -23.82
N LEU A 136 -12.82 -16.60 -22.88
CA LEU A 136 -13.33 -16.92 -21.55
C LEU A 136 -13.41 -15.69 -20.65
N ASP A 137 -14.45 -15.59 -19.85
CA ASP A 137 -14.65 -14.50 -18.90
C ASP A 137 -13.62 -14.53 -17.76
N VAL A 138 -13.00 -13.39 -17.46
CA VAL A 138 -12.18 -13.21 -16.25
C VAL A 138 -12.94 -12.37 -15.23
N LYS A 139 -13.27 -12.96 -14.07
CA LYS A 139 -14.16 -12.34 -13.07
C LYS A 139 -13.64 -12.49 -11.64
N GLY A 140 -14.04 -11.57 -10.78
CA GLY A 140 -13.96 -11.69 -9.33
C GLY A 140 -15.03 -12.64 -8.82
N ILE A 141 -14.63 -13.81 -8.33
CA ILE A 141 -15.53 -14.93 -8.00
C ILE A 141 -16.07 -14.83 -6.58
N ARG A 142 -15.19 -14.56 -5.63
CA ARG A 142 -15.54 -14.59 -4.21
C ARG A 142 -14.57 -13.78 -3.36
N ARG A 143 -15.12 -13.03 -2.41
CA ARG A 143 -14.37 -12.31 -1.38
C ARG A 143 -14.10 -13.20 -0.17
N PHE A 144 -12.88 -13.13 0.35
CA PHE A 144 -12.40 -13.70 1.62
C PHE A 144 -11.64 -12.60 2.37
N GLY A 145 -12.30 -11.97 3.36
CA GLY A 145 -11.71 -10.84 4.09
C GLY A 145 -11.39 -9.67 3.14
N ASN A 146 -10.10 -9.34 3.01
CA ASN A 146 -9.61 -8.25 2.16
C ASN A 146 -9.23 -8.71 0.75
N ILE A 147 -9.34 -10.00 0.44
CA ILE A 147 -8.96 -10.58 -0.84
C ILE A 147 -10.21 -10.97 -1.64
N VAL A 148 -10.21 -10.69 -2.93
CA VAL A 148 -11.19 -11.19 -3.90
C VAL A 148 -10.47 -12.11 -4.87
N ILE A 149 -10.90 -13.36 -4.94
CA ILE A 149 -10.32 -14.37 -5.82
C ILE A 149 -10.77 -14.10 -7.25
N ILE A 150 -9.81 -13.97 -8.18
CA ILE A 150 -10.05 -13.81 -9.61
C ILE A 150 -9.82 -15.16 -10.31
N LYS A 151 -10.70 -15.51 -11.24
CA LYS A 151 -10.58 -16.71 -12.09
C LYS A 151 -11.01 -16.40 -13.51
N ALA A 152 -10.43 -17.10 -14.47
CA ALA A 152 -11.08 -17.29 -15.77
C ALA A 152 -12.13 -18.42 -15.63
N ILE A 153 -13.23 -18.30 -16.38
CA ILE A 153 -14.40 -19.18 -16.26
C ILE A 153 -14.70 -19.80 -17.63
N THR A 154 -14.71 -21.14 -17.70
CA THR A 154 -15.14 -21.86 -18.92
C THR A 154 -16.66 -21.75 -19.13
N GLU A 155 -17.15 -22.15 -20.30
CA GLU A 155 -18.60 -22.21 -20.55
C GLU A 155 -19.34 -23.08 -19.53
N GLU A 156 -18.78 -24.24 -19.19
CA GLU A 156 -19.30 -25.18 -18.18
C GLU A 156 -19.14 -24.67 -16.74
N GLY A 157 -18.50 -23.51 -16.55
CA GLY A 157 -18.33 -22.88 -15.25
C GLY A 157 -17.16 -23.44 -14.44
N LYS A 158 -16.18 -24.09 -15.08
CA LYS A 158 -14.91 -24.48 -14.42
C LYS A 158 -14.04 -23.24 -14.23
N TYR A 159 -13.24 -23.26 -13.16
CA TYR A 159 -12.37 -22.14 -12.80
C TYR A 159 -10.92 -22.43 -13.12
N ILE A 160 -10.29 -21.47 -13.81
CA ILE A 160 -8.87 -21.48 -14.15
C ILE A 160 -8.17 -20.40 -13.31
N LYS A 161 -7.00 -20.71 -12.74
CA LYS A 161 -6.25 -19.76 -11.90
C LYS A 161 -5.76 -18.60 -12.76
N VAL A 162 -5.72 -17.38 -12.21
CA VAL A 162 -5.07 -16.24 -12.88
C VAL A 162 -3.78 -15.93 -12.14
N LYS A 163 -2.67 -15.95 -12.87
CA LYS A 163 -1.32 -15.76 -12.32
C LYS A 163 -0.55 -14.75 -13.16
N SER A 164 0.40 -14.06 -12.54
CA SER A 164 1.41 -13.30 -13.27
C SER A 164 2.72 -14.08 -13.24
N ILE A 165 3.43 -14.11 -14.37
CA ILE A 165 4.64 -14.92 -14.58
C ILE A 165 5.79 -13.99 -14.94
N ALA A 166 6.84 -13.98 -14.14
CA ALA A 166 8.06 -13.24 -14.37
C ALA A 166 8.83 -13.77 -15.60
N PRO A 167 9.74 -12.97 -16.18
CA PRO A 167 10.67 -13.46 -17.20
C PRO A 167 11.51 -14.66 -16.74
N ASP A 168 11.83 -14.75 -15.45
CA ASP A 168 12.58 -15.87 -14.85
C ASP A 168 11.69 -17.07 -14.44
N GLY A 169 10.39 -17.00 -14.69
CA GLY A 169 9.42 -18.06 -14.39
C GLY A 169 8.82 -18.03 -12.99
N ARG A 170 9.22 -17.10 -12.09
CA ARG A 170 8.51 -16.87 -10.82
C ARG A 170 7.05 -16.53 -11.06
N GLN A 171 6.19 -16.90 -10.11
CA GLN A 171 4.74 -16.74 -10.26
C GLN A 171 4.09 -16.10 -9.05
N ASN A 172 3.22 -15.15 -9.33
CA ASN A 172 2.33 -14.53 -8.36
C ASN A 172 0.87 -14.83 -8.69
N ASP A 173 0.03 -14.85 -7.67
CA ASP A 173 -1.41 -14.93 -7.85
C ASP A 173 -1.98 -13.53 -8.11
N VAL A 174 -2.86 -13.41 -9.11
CA VAL A 174 -3.57 -12.16 -9.40
C VAL A 174 -4.89 -12.12 -8.64
N LYS A 175 -5.06 -11.11 -7.78
CA LYS A 175 -6.20 -11.01 -6.85
C LYS A 175 -6.73 -9.58 -6.79
N GLY A 176 -7.98 -9.46 -6.35
CA GLY A 176 -8.54 -8.19 -5.91
C GLY A 176 -8.14 -7.91 -4.47
N ILE A 177 -7.64 -6.71 -4.19
CA ILE A 177 -7.28 -6.20 -2.88
C ILE A 177 -8.30 -5.14 -2.44
N LYS A 178 -8.84 -5.33 -1.25
CA LYS A 178 -9.66 -4.34 -0.56
C LYS A 178 -8.90 -3.75 0.62
N VAL A 179 -8.80 -2.43 0.64
CA VAL A 179 -8.27 -1.68 1.78
C VAL A 179 -9.38 -1.01 2.57
N ASN A 180 -10.56 -0.86 1.97
CA ASN A 180 -11.81 -0.46 2.61
C ASN A 180 -12.69 -1.66 3.00
N THR A 181 -13.50 -1.48 4.06
CA THR A 181 -14.38 -2.55 4.57
C THR A 181 -15.65 -2.71 3.73
N GLY A 182 -16.17 -1.62 3.18
CA GLY A 182 -17.40 -1.57 2.39
C GLY A 182 -17.30 -2.25 1.02
N GLU A 183 -18.45 -2.32 0.33
CA GLU A 183 -18.52 -2.90 -1.02
C GLU A 183 -17.79 -2.05 -2.05
N ARG A 184 -18.06 -0.74 -2.07
CA ARG A 184 -17.34 0.20 -2.94
C ARG A 184 -15.98 0.52 -2.31
N GLU A 185 -14.94 0.36 -3.11
CA GLU A 185 -13.58 0.76 -2.76
C GLU A 185 -13.38 2.24 -3.06
N MET A 186 -13.76 2.68 -4.26
CA MET A 186 -13.69 4.06 -4.73
C MET A 186 -14.58 4.25 -5.96
N THR A 187 -14.65 5.48 -6.45
CA THR A 187 -15.07 5.78 -7.82
C THR A 187 -13.84 6.25 -8.60
N LEU A 188 -13.58 5.65 -9.76
CA LEU A 188 -12.48 6.00 -10.65
C LEU A 188 -13.05 6.38 -12.01
N LYS A 189 -12.89 7.64 -12.42
CA LYS A 189 -13.38 8.12 -13.73
C LYS A 189 -14.87 7.80 -13.97
N GLY A 190 -15.71 8.03 -12.96
CA GLY A 190 -17.14 7.70 -13.00
C GLY A 190 -17.48 6.22 -12.73
N VAL A 191 -16.52 5.32 -12.83
CA VAL A 191 -16.72 3.88 -12.63
C VAL A 191 -16.62 3.48 -11.16
N GLY A 192 -17.60 2.73 -10.67
CA GLY A 192 -17.61 2.19 -9.31
C GLY A 192 -16.66 1.01 -9.16
N VAL A 193 -15.60 1.15 -8.39
CA VAL A 193 -14.60 0.09 -8.15
C VAL A 193 -14.95 -0.70 -6.89
N HIS A 194 -14.93 -2.02 -6.99
CA HIS A 194 -15.08 -2.96 -5.87
C HIS A 194 -13.73 -3.34 -5.23
N ALA A 195 -12.66 -3.52 -6.02
CA ALA A 195 -11.33 -3.85 -5.50
C ALA A 195 -10.21 -3.48 -6.49
N HIS A 196 -9.00 -3.30 -5.96
CA HIS A 196 -7.79 -3.08 -6.77
C HIS A 196 -7.21 -4.42 -7.25
N VAL A 197 -6.91 -4.58 -8.53
CA VAL A 197 -6.21 -5.80 -8.98
C VAL A 197 -4.71 -5.64 -8.76
N LYS A 198 -4.11 -6.59 -8.04
CA LYS A 198 -2.67 -6.68 -7.77
C LYS A 198 -2.20 -8.12 -7.97
N ALA A 199 -0.94 -8.30 -8.29
CA ALA A 199 -0.28 -9.60 -8.23
C ALA A 199 0.53 -9.69 -6.93
N MET A 200 0.42 -10.81 -6.23
CA MET A 200 1.10 -11.03 -4.94
C MET A 200 1.51 -12.47 -4.75
N HIS A 201 2.41 -12.72 -3.80
CA HIS A 201 2.91 -14.06 -3.51
C HIS A 201 1.76 -15.04 -3.23
N PRO A 202 1.84 -16.27 -3.77
CA PRO A 202 0.82 -17.29 -3.56
C PRO A 202 0.60 -17.57 -2.08
N THR A 203 -0.63 -17.87 -1.71
CA THR A 203 -0.98 -18.20 -0.31
C THR A 203 -1.33 -19.67 -0.20
N ALA A 204 -0.82 -20.34 0.84
CA ALA A 204 -1.07 -21.75 1.05
C ALA A 204 -2.58 -22.05 1.16
N ASN A 205 -2.98 -23.20 0.59
CA ASN A 205 -4.32 -23.79 0.73
C ASN A 205 -5.50 -23.04 0.10
N GLU A 206 -5.31 -22.01 -0.74
CA GLU A 206 -6.44 -21.35 -1.40
C GLU A 206 -7.22 -22.27 -2.35
N ASP A 207 -6.59 -23.33 -2.86
CA ASP A 207 -7.26 -24.36 -3.67
C ASP A 207 -8.32 -25.15 -2.91
N LYS A 208 -8.25 -25.17 -1.57
CA LYS A 208 -9.25 -25.79 -0.70
C LYS A 208 -10.44 -24.86 -0.43
N PHE A 209 -10.42 -23.62 -0.93
CA PHE A 209 -11.50 -22.68 -0.69
C PHE A 209 -12.72 -23.07 -1.53
N ARG A 210 -13.87 -23.17 -0.86
CA ARG A 210 -15.15 -23.41 -1.53
C ARG A 210 -15.51 -22.18 -2.38
N MET A 211 -15.38 -22.30 -3.70
CA MET A 211 -15.85 -21.27 -4.63
C MET A 211 -17.37 -21.35 -4.81
N PHE A 212 -18.00 -20.26 -5.23
CA PHE A 212 -19.39 -20.34 -5.67
C PHE A 212 -19.43 -21.11 -6.99
N LYS A 213 -20.45 -21.95 -7.20
CA LYS A 213 -20.69 -22.53 -8.53
C LYS A 213 -21.44 -21.51 -9.38
N LYS A 214 -21.18 -21.48 -10.69
CA LYS A 214 -21.98 -20.69 -11.66
C LYS A 214 -23.45 -21.08 -11.49
N SER A 215 -24.30 -20.08 -11.23
CA SER A 215 -25.72 -20.26 -10.97
C SER A 215 -26.53 -19.82 -12.18
N LYS A 216 -27.64 -20.51 -12.47
CA LYS A 216 -28.61 -20.05 -13.49
C LYS A 216 -29.20 -18.68 -13.13
N LYS A 217 -29.40 -18.42 -11.83
CA LYS A 217 -29.77 -17.09 -11.33
C LYS A 217 -28.49 -16.27 -11.15
N ASN A 218 -28.21 -15.33 -12.05
CA ASN A 218 -27.05 -14.44 -11.98
C ASN A 218 -27.30 -13.28 -11.01
N LYS A 219 -27.31 -13.57 -9.70
CA LYS A 219 -27.54 -12.57 -8.65
C LYS A 219 -26.41 -12.54 -7.64
N LYS A 220 -25.99 -11.33 -7.27
CA LYS A 220 -24.98 -11.11 -6.23
C LYS A 220 -25.39 -11.73 -4.91
N ARG A 221 -24.44 -12.42 -4.30
CA ARG A 221 -24.57 -12.92 -2.93
C ARG A 221 -23.98 -11.87 -1.99
N LYS A 222 -24.72 -11.53 -0.95
CA LYS A 222 -24.20 -10.64 0.11
C LYS A 222 -22.98 -11.32 0.73
N TYR A 223 -21.88 -10.57 0.85
CA TYR A 223 -20.72 -11.05 1.57
C TYR A 223 -21.10 -11.37 3.02
N LYS A 224 -20.94 -12.63 3.39
CA LYS A 224 -21.11 -13.14 4.76
C LYS A 224 -20.01 -14.17 5.00
N THR A 225 -19.41 -14.10 6.17
CA THR A 225 -18.40 -15.05 6.64
C THR A 225 -18.87 -15.62 7.97
N ASP A 226 -18.84 -16.94 8.09
CA ASP A 226 -19.03 -17.72 9.32
C ASP A 226 -17.68 -18.02 9.99
N PHE A 227 -16.59 -17.48 9.45
CA PHE A 227 -15.26 -17.70 9.96
C PHE A 227 -15.10 -17.05 11.34
N LYS A 228 -14.75 -17.86 12.34
CA LYS A 228 -14.34 -17.35 13.66
C LYS A 228 -13.03 -16.58 13.48
N ARG A 229 -13.08 -15.28 13.78
CA ARG A 229 -11.92 -14.39 13.69
C ARG A 229 -10.73 -14.96 14.45
N VAL A 230 -9.55 -14.83 13.84
CA VAL A 230 -8.26 -15.17 14.46
C VAL A 230 -7.46 -13.88 14.68
N ILE A 231 -6.87 -13.75 15.86
CA ILE A 231 -6.06 -12.62 16.28
C ILE A 231 -4.59 -13.00 16.20
N TRP A 232 -3.81 -12.16 15.52
CA TRP A 232 -2.37 -12.36 15.33
C TRP A 232 -1.61 -11.31 16.15
N ASN A 233 -0.61 -11.76 16.91
CA ASN A 233 0.21 -10.88 17.74
C ASN A 233 1.20 -10.10 16.88
N ILE A 234 1.26 -8.78 17.02
CA ILE A 234 2.31 -7.98 16.38
C ILE A 234 3.50 -7.89 17.33
N LYS A 235 4.69 -8.23 16.83
CA LYS A 235 5.94 -8.19 17.59
C LYS A 235 7.02 -7.50 16.77
N ALA A 236 7.91 -6.77 17.44
CA ALA A 236 9.21 -6.44 16.86
C ALA A 236 10.21 -7.55 17.22
N VAL A 237 11.03 -7.95 16.26
CA VAL A 237 11.98 -9.07 16.38
C VAL A 237 13.39 -8.49 16.33
N THR A 238 14.09 -8.60 17.45
CA THR A 238 15.47 -8.16 17.60
C THR A 238 16.45 -9.05 16.82
N ALA A 239 17.71 -8.61 16.68
CA ALA A 239 18.72 -9.36 15.95
C ALA A 239 19.02 -10.75 16.56
N ASP A 240 18.92 -10.89 17.89
CA ASP A 240 19.04 -12.14 18.64
C ASP A 240 17.74 -12.98 18.66
N GLY A 241 16.68 -12.54 17.96
CA GLY A 241 15.44 -13.29 17.80
C GLY A 241 14.40 -13.10 18.90
N LYS A 242 14.61 -12.18 19.85
CA LYS A 242 13.65 -11.86 20.90
C LYS A 242 12.44 -11.10 20.35
N ASN A 243 11.26 -11.43 20.88
CA ASN A 243 9.99 -10.83 20.47
C ASN A 243 9.53 -9.74 21.46
N LEU A 244 9.59 -8.49 21.02
CA LEU A 244 9.12 -7.32 21.76
C LEU A 244 7.63 -7.06 21.48
N ASP A 245 6.85 -6.74 22.51
CA ASP A 245 5.43 -6.44 22.36
C ASP A 245 5.22 -5.13 21.63
N VAL A 246 4.33 -5.13 20.63
CA VAL A 246 3.89 -3.88 19.97
C VAL A 246 2.55 -3.43 20.54
N LYS A 247 2.53 -2.21 21.06
CA LYS A 247 1.37 -1.62 21.75
C LYS A 247 1.06 -0.22 21.23
N ALA A 248 -0.19 0.19 21.44
CA ALA A 248 -0.65 1.54 21.19
C ALA A 248 -0.73 2.31 22.51
N PHE A 249 -0.37 3.59 22.49
CA PHE A 249 -0.37 4.49 23.65
C PHE A 249 -1.15 5.75 23.34
N ASP A 250 -2.08 6.15 24.22
CA ASP A 250 -2.73 7.46 24.14
C ASP A 250 -1.82 8.58 24.70
N ALA A 251 -2.38 9.77 24.90
CA ALA A 251 -1.65 10.92 25.40
C ALA A 251 -1.34 10.79 26.91
N GLU A 252 -2.21 10.11 27.65
CA GLU A 252 -2.14 9.85 29.09
C GLU A 252 -1.18 8.71 29.43
N GLY A 253 -0.83 7.88 28.43
CA GLY A 253 0.11 6.77 28.55
C GLY A 253 -0.56 5.41 28.80
N ASN A 254 -1.88 5.31 28.68
CA ASN A 254 -2.59 4.04 28.75
C ASN A 254 -2.17 3.15 27.58
N ILE A 255 -2.17 1.83 27.83
CA ILE A 255 -1.60 0.84 26.92
C ILE A 255 -2.72 0.01 26.30
N PHE A 256 -2.68 -0.12 24.97
CA PHE A 256 -3.67 -0.87 24.20
C PHE A 256 -3.01 -1.88 23.27
N ASP A 257 -3.73 -2.97 23.01
CA ASP A 257 -3.25 -4.04 22.14
C ASP A 257 -3.23 -3.62 20.68
N VAL A 258 -2.17 -4.00 19.96
CA VAL A 258 -2.07 -3.88 18.50
C VAL A 258 -2.00 -5.29 17.92
N LYS A 259 -2.97 -5.66 17.08
CA LYS A 259 -3.06 -7.00 16.50
C LYS A 259 -3.34 -6.95 15.01
N ALA A 260 -2.97 -8.01 14.31
CA ALA A 260 -3.52 -8.28 12.99
C ALA A 260 -4.82 -9.10 13.09
N THR A 261 -5.81 -8.78 12.27
CA THR A 261 -7.13 -9.43 12.29
C THR A 261 -7.32 -10.29 11.04
N GLN A 262 -7.57 -11.58 11.25
CA GLN A 262 -7.93 -12.53 10.21
C GLN A 262 -9.41 -12.85 10.30
N ASP A 263 -10.18 -12.33 9.33
CA ASP A 263 -11.65 -12.45 9.27
C ASP A 263 -12.12 -13.53 8.27
N SER A 264 -11.19 -14.32 7.72
CA SER A 264 -11.48 -15.37 6.76
C SER A 264 -10.38 -16.45 6.73
N LYS A 265 -10.61 -17.51 5.96
CA LYS A 265 -9.58 -18.55 5.69
C LYS A 265 -8.33 -18.01 5.00
N GLN A 266 -8.44 -16.86 4.34
CA GLN A 266 -7.33 -16.18 3.68
C GLN A 266 -6.56 -15.33 4.70
N HIS A 267 -5.23 -15.41 4.69
CA HIS A 267 -4.36 -14.69 5.63
C HIS A 267 -3.15 -14.00 5.01
N SER A 268 -3.08 -13.77 3.70
CA SER A 268 -1.94 -13.07 3.08
C SER A 268 -2.05 -11.55 3.09
N PHE A 269 -3.19 -10.99 3.51
CA PHE A 269 -3.39 -9.55 3.55
C PHE A 269 -4.31 -9.14 4.72
N LEU A 270 -3.72 -9.09 5.91
CA LEU A 270 -4.44 -8.83 7.16
C LEU A 270 -4.47 -7.35 7.52
N ASN A 271 -5.57 -6.91 8.13
CA ASN A 271 -5.66 -5.58 8.72
C ASN A 271 -4.86 -5.52 10.02
N ILE A 272 -4.19 -4.41 10.30
CA ILE A 272 -3.62 -4.13 11.62
C ILE A 272 -4.48 -3.09 12.33
N LYS A 273 -4.84 -3.40 13.58
CA LYS A 273 -5.79 -2.64 14.40
C LYS A 273 -5.24 -2.46 15.81
N ALA A 274 -5.54 -1.32 16.40
CA ALA A 274 -5.42 -1.14 17.85
C ALA A 274 -6.79 -1.35 18.51
N PHE A 275 -6.80 -1.99 19.68
CA PHE A 275 -7.99 -2.35 20.45
C PHE A 275 -8.11 -1.41 21.64
N VAL A 276 -8.86 -0.33 21.46
CA VAL A 276 -8.99 0.77 22.42
C VAL A 276 -10.40 0.78 22.96
N GLU A 277 -10.56 0.53 24.25
CA GLU A 277 -11.86 0.63 24.96
C GLU A 277 -13.01 -0.14 24.28
N GLY A 278 -12.72 -1.34 23.78
CA GLY A 278 -13.69 -2.18 23.07
C GLY A 278 -13.89 -1.82 21.59
N PHE A 279 -13.20 -0.79 21.07
CA PHE A 279 -13.23 -0.41 19.66
C PHE A 279 -11.95 -0.81 18.91
N GLU A 280 -12.12 -1.15 17.64
CA GLU A 280 -11.01 -1.44 16.72
C GLU A 280 -10.71 -0.25 15.82
N ILE A 281 -9.60 0.42 16.09
CA ILE A 281 -9.20 1.60 15.33
C ILE A 281 -8.08 1.26 14.33
N PRO A 282 -8.09 1.84 13.12
CA PRO A 282 -7.08 1.56 12.11
C PRO A 282 -5.70 2.04 12.54
N VAL A 283 -4.67 1.23 12.28
CA VAL A 283 -3.28 1.65 12.34
C VAL A 283 -2.79 1.97 10.92
N LYS A 284 -2.16 3.12 10.75
CA LYS A 284 -1.74 3.67 9.45
C LYS A 284 -0.34 4.27 9.52
N ILE A 285 0.29 4.38 8.35
CA ILE A 285 1.49 5.20 8.18
C ILE A 285 1.01 6.62 7.85
N MET A 286 1.42 7.58 8.65
CA MET A 286 1.00 8.97 8.53
C MET A 286 1.83 9.70 7.48
N ASP A 287 1.21 10.67 6.81
CA ASP A 287 1.99 11.64 6.03
C ASP A 287 2.80 12.53 6.97
N SER A 288 4.09 12.69 6.69
CA SER A 288 5.03 13.46 7.52
C SER A 288 6.20 13.97 6.70
N SER A 289 6.90 14.97 7.23
CA SER A 289 8.21 15.43 6.76
C SER A 289 9.37 14.84 7.58
N ASP A 290 9.08 14.02 8.59
CA ASP A 290 10.11 13.30 9.36
C ASP A 290 10.92 12.38 8.44
N GLU A 291 12.18 12.14 8.80
CA GLU A 291 13.05 11.15 8.13
C GLU A 291 12.37 9.80 7.97
N TYR A 292 11.75 9.29 9.05
CA TYR A 292 10.96 8.06 9.03
C TYR A 292 9.49 8.31 9.36
N ALA A 293 8.62 7.82 8.48
CA ALA A 293 7.19 8.06 8.53
C ALA A 293 6.57 7.48 9.82
N PRO A 294 5.83 8.29 10.60
CA PRO A 294 5.24 7.82 11.85
C PRO A 294 4.12 6.81 11.60
N ILE A 295 4.05 5.80 12.46
CA ILE A 295 2.95 4.83 12.48
C ILE A 295 2.07 5.09 13.70
N LYS A 296 0.78 5.29 13.45
CA LYS A 296 -0.20 5.70 14.47
C LYS A 296 -1.50 4.95 14.32
N ALA A 297 -2.19 4.72 15.44
CA ALA A 297 -3.62 4.39 15.40
C ALA A 297 -4.45 5.68 15.39
N ILE A 298 -5.56 5.66 14.65
CA ILE A 298 -6.42 6.84 14.46
C ILE A 298 -7.80 6.54 15.05
N GLY A 299 -8.08 7.14 16.20
CA GLY A 299 -9.36 7.04 16.91
C GLY A 299 -10.43 7.98 16.34
N LYS A 300 -11.61 7.96 16.98
CA LYS A 300 -12.72 8.86 16.66
C LYS A 300 -12.29 10.32 16.84
N GLY A 301 -12.77 11.21 15.97
CA GLY A 301 -12.43 12.64 16.05
C GLY A 301 -10.97 12.96 15.73
N GLY A 302 -10.19 11.98 15.24
CA GLY A 302 -8.80 12.17 14.85
C GLY A 302 -7.80 12.00 15.98
N ALA A 303 -8.21 11.46 17.14
CA ALA A 303 -7.32 11.11 18.24
C ALA A 303 -6.19 10.18 17.76
N ILE A 304 -4.97 10.43 18.21
CA ILE A 304 -3.77 9.73 17.74
C ILE A 304 -3.16 8.90 18.86
N TYR A 305 -2.93 7.62 18.58
CA TYR A 305 -2.24 6.71 19.48
C TYR A 305 -0.86 6.37 18.91
N LYS A 306 0.18 6.54 19.73
CA LYS A 306 1.56 6.20 19.34
C LYS A 306 1.71 4.69 19.31
N ILE A 307 2.28 4.14 18.24
CA ILE A 307 2.63 2.72 18.17
C ILE A 307 4.09 2.56 18.56
N LYS A 308 4.37 1.72 19.55
CA LYS A 308 5.72 1.49 20.09
C LYS A 308 5.95 0.00 20.32
N ALA A 309 7.19 -0.44 20.20
CA ALA A 309 7.63 -1.74 20.72
C ALA A 309 8.13 -1.57 22.16
N LEU A 310 7.87 -2.55 23.01
CA LEU A 310 8.27 -2.58 24.42
C LEU A 310 9.34 -3.63 24.65
N THR A 311 10.45 -3.19 25.21
CA THR A 311 11.48 -4.07 25.78
C THR A 311 11.06 -4.56 27.16
N ASP A 312 11.78 -5.55 27.70
CA ASP A 312 11.49 -6.12 29.01
C ASP A 312 11.69 -5.12 30.17
N ASP A 313 12.56 -4.13 29.97
CA ASP A 313 12.80 -2.98 30.87
C ASP A 313 11.85 -1.80 30.60
N ASN A 314 10.77 -2.01 29.82
CA ASN A 314 9.74 -1.02 29.48
C ASN A 314 10.22 0.19 28.67
N VAL A 315 11.38 0.10 28.02
CA VAL A 315 11.83 1.10 27.04
C VAL A 315 10.94 1.03 25.80
N LYS A 316 10.56 2.21 25.29
CA LYS A 316 9.57 2.38 24.20
C LYS A 316 10.27 2.69 22.88
N LEU A 317 10.45 1.68 22.05
CA LEU A 317 11.07 1.82 20.73
C LEU A 317 10.07 2.37 19.71
N ASP A 318 10.51 3.32 18.88
CA ASP A 318 9.67 3.86 17.81
C ASP A 318 9.43 2.83 16.71
N ILE A 319 8.20 2.74 16.21
CA ILE A 319 7.87 1.93 15.03
C ILE A 319 7.54 2.88 13.87
N LYS A 320 8.30 2.76 12.78
CA LYS A 320 8.28 3.70 11.67
C LYS A 320 8.28 3.00 10.31
N GLY A 321 7.76 3.68 9.30
CA GLY A 321 8.02 3.34 7.90
C GLY A 321 9.36 3.94 7.48
N VAL A 322 10.35 3.10 7.16
CA VAL A 322 11.75 3.53 6.99
C VAL A 322 12.23 3.61 5.55
N SER A 323 11.62 2.86 4.64
CA SER A 323 11.97 2.91 3.21
C SER A 323 10.81 2.43 2.34
N ARG A 324 10.68 2.97 1.13
CA ARG A 324 9.67 2.58 0.15
C ARG A 324 10.35 1.91 -1.06
N SER A 325 9.83 0.75 -1.45
CA SER A 325 10.18 0.04 -2.69
C SER A 325 8.86 -0.30 -3.41
N GLY A 326 8.60 0.39 -4.52
CA GLY A 326 7.33 0.28 -5.26
C GLY A 326 6.10 0.53 -4.38
N ASN A 327 5.25 -0.49 -4.25
CA ASN A 327 4.04 -0.44 -3.42
C ASN A 327 4.26 -0.79 -1.94
N ILE A 328 5.47 -1.21 -1.56
CA ILE A 328 5.80 -1.69 -0.22
C ILE A 328 6.61 -0.63 0.53
N ILE A 329 6.28 -0.44 1.80
CA ILE A 329 7.08 0.35 2.75
C ILE A 329 7.57 -0.59 3.84
N ASN A 330 8.88 -0.64 4.05
CA ASN A 330 9.48 -1.38 5.14
C ASN A 330 9.13 -0.72 6.47
N VAL A 331 8.70 -1.54 7.42
CA VAL A 331 8.35 -1.12 8.77
C VAL A 331 9.33 -1.73 9.74
N LYS A 332 9.93 -0.89 10.56
CA LYS A 332 10.94 -1.28 11.54
C LYS A 332 10.64 -0.65 12.89
N ALA A 333 10.99 -1.38 13.96
CA ALA A 333 11.22 -0.74 15.25
C ALA A 333 12.67 -0.22 15.29
N ILE A 334 12.87 0.94 15.90
CA ILE A 334 14.16 1.63 15.94
C ILE A 334 14.58 1.76 17.40
N ASN A 335 15.75 1.23 17.75
CA ASN A 335 16.29 1.37 19.09
C ASN A 335 17.06 2.69 19.27
N GLU A 336 17.54 2.95 20.48
CA GLU A 336 18.26 4.19 20.82
C GLU A 336 19.59 4.34 20.08
N ASN A 337 20.19 3.23 19.63
CA ASN A 337 21.41 3.20 18.82
C ASN A 337 21.13 3.34 17.31
N GLY A 338 19.86 3.48 16.90
CA GLY A 338 19.45 3.55 15.49
C GLY A 338 19.34 2.20 14.78
N GLU A 339 19.46 1.08 15.49
CA GLU A 339 19.35 -0.26 14.89
C GLU A 339 17.89 -0.59 14.55
N PHE A 340 17.71 -1.30 13.43
CA PHE A 340 16.39 -1.66 12.91
C PHE A 340 15.99 -3.10 13.22
N TYR A 341 14.87 -3.24 13.93
CA TYR A 341 14.24 -4.53 14.20
C TYR A 341 13.05 -4.76 13.27
N SER A 342 12.91 -5.98 12.75
CA SER A 342 11.79 -6.35 11.89
C SER A 342 10.48 -6.38 12.67
N VAL A 343 9.36 -6.02 12.05
CA VAL A 343 8.03 -6.09 12.69
C VAL A 343 7.21 -7.15 11.99
N LYS A 344 6.74 -8.14 12.75
CA LYS A 344 6.03 -9.30 12.22
C LYS A 344 4.71 -9.52 12.94
N ALA A 345 3.76 -10.13 12.25
CA ALA A 345 2.52 -10.64 12.82
C ALA A 345 2.61 -12.15 12.99
N PHE A 346 2.34 -12.67 14.18
CA PHE A 346 2.40 -14.09 14.51
C PHE A 346 0.99 -14.64 14.75
N GLY A 347 0.62 -15.65 13.98
CA GLY A 347 -0.61 -16.41 14.12
C GLY A 347 -0.52 -17.41 15.27
N PRO A 348 -1.66 -17.86 15.82
CA PRO A 348 -1.68 -18.83 16.91
C PRO A 348 -1.14 -20.21 16.50
N ASP A 349 -1.06 -20.50 15.20
CA ASP A 349 -0.51 -21.74 14.64
C ASP A 349 0.99 -21.63 14.33
N GLY A 350 1.67 -20.57 14.79
CA GLY A 350 3.10 -20.34 14.58
C GLY A 350 3.44 -19.73 13.21
N LYS A 351 2.47 -19.57 12.31
CA LYS A 351 2.69 -18.84 11.06
C LYS A 351 3.00 -17.38 11.33
N HIS A 352 3.71 -16.75 10.42
CA HIS A 352 3.94 -15.32 10.50
C HIS A 352 3.80 -14.62 9.15
N ASN A 353 3.50 -13.33 9.23
CA ASN A 353 3.46 -12.40 8.12
C ASN A 353 4.38 -11.21 8.47
N GLU A 354 4.92 -10.57 7.45
CA GLU A 354 5.66 -9.32 7.63
C GLU A 354 4.70 -8.14 7.76
N VAL A 355 4.98 -7.22 8.68
CA VAL A 355 4.23 -5.96 8.78
C VAL A 355 4.86 -4.96 7.83
N LYS A 356 4.08 -4.47 6.88
CA LYS A 356 4.52 -3.52 5.84
C LYS A 356 3.50 -2.40 5.68
N GLY A 357 4.00 -1.25 5.21
CA GLY A 357 3.13 -0.24 4.63
C GLY A 357 2.79 -0.61 3.19
N ILE A 358 1.55 -0.34 2.79
CA ILE A 358 1.01 -0.65 1.47
C ILE A 358 0.50 0.65 0.85
N LYS A 359 1.10 0.99 -0.28
CA LYS A 359 0.61 2.02 -1.20
C LYS A 359 -0.31 1.37 -2.22
N ILE A 360 -1.48 1.98 -2.42
CA ILE A 360 -2.38 1.57 -3.51
C ILE A 360 -2.30 2.54 -4.67
N PHE A 361 -1.93 3.80 -4.39
CA PHE A 361 -1.75 4.86 -5.37
C PHE A 361 -0.37 5.50 -5.24
N ASP A 362 0.12 6.08 -6.34
CA ASP A 362 1.41 6.76 -6.38
C ASP A 362 1.40 8.15 -5.75
N ARG A 363 0.22 8.69 -5.42
CA ARG A 363 0.09 9.97 -4.74
C ARG A 363 0.67 9.94 -3.33
N LYS A 364 1.13 11.10 -2.86
CA LYS A 364 1.69 11.28 -1.50
C LYS A 364 0.69 10.87 -0.42
N VAL A 365 -0.50 11.50 -0.41
CA VAL A 365 -1.57 11.19 0.55
C VAL A 365 -2.50 10.13 -0.04
N GLU A 366 -2.50 8.94 0.56
CA GLU A 366 -3.32 7.80 0.19
C GLU A 366 -4.81 8.12 0.43
N MET A 367 -5.14 8.67 1.60
CA MET A 367 -6.48 9.11 1.99
C MET A 367 -6.43 9.98 3.25
N LYS A 368 -7.58 10.53 3.66
CA LYS A 368 -7.77 11.09 4.99
C LYS A 368 -8.64 10.15 5.84
N VAL A 369 -8.23 9.87 7.06
CA VAL A 369 -8.98 9.08 8.04
C VAL A 369 -9.24 9.95 9.25
N GLN A 370 -10.51 10.26 9.55
CA GLN A 370 -10.87 11.14 10.67
C GLN A 370 -10.10 12.49 10.61
N GLY A 371 -9.98 13.07 9.41
CA GLY A 371 -9.23 14.31 9.16
C GLY A 371 -7.71 14.14 8.98
N GLN A 372 -7.14 13.02 9.44
CA GLN A 372 -5.69 12.82 9.45
C GLN A 372 -5.17 12.33 8.08
N PRO A 373 -4.11 12.95 7.52
CA PRO A 373 -3.53 12.53 6.24
C PRO A 373 -2.73 11.23 6.42
N VAL A 374 -3.13 10.22 5.67
CA VAL A 374 -2.49 8.90 5.68
C VAL A 374 -1.59 8.78 4.46
N TYR A 375 -0.32 8.47 4.68
CA TYR A 375 0.64 8.17 3.62
C TYR A 375 0.41 6.77 3.05
N ALA A 376 0.19 5.77 3.89
CA ALA A 376 -0.01 4.39 3.44
C ALA A 376 -0.83 3.56 4.45
N HIS A 377 -1.37 2.44 3.97
CA HIS A 377 -2.04 1.48 4.84
C HIS A 377 -1.03 0.58 5.55
N LEU A 378 -1.21 0.27 6.83
CA LEU A 378 -0.42 -0.74 7.50
C LEU A 378 -1.12 -2.11 7.41
N LYS A 379 -0.40 -3.13 6.93
CA LYS A 379 -0.94 -4.49 6.72
C LYS A 379 0.08 -5.53 7.15
N ALA A 380 -0.40 -6.69 7.59
CA ALA A 380 0.45 -7.87 7.70
C ALA A 380 0.28 -8.71 6.44
N ILE A 381 1.34 -8.84 5.65
CA ILE A 381 1.33 -9.51 4.36
C ILE A 381 2.20 -10.76 4.36
N HIS A 382 1.78 -11.77 3.60
CA HIS A 382 2.62 -12.93 3.36
C HIS A 382 3.80 -12.55 2.46
N GLN A 383 4.99 -13.03 2.80
CA GLN A 383 6.19 -12.93 1.97
C GLN A 383 6.68 -14.32 1.65
#